data_AF-A0A948F337-F1
#
_entry.id   AF-A0A948F337-F1
#
_cell.length_a   1.000
_cell.length_b   1.000
_cell.length_c   1.000
_cell.angle_alpha   90.00
_cell.angle_beta   90.00
_cell.angle_gamma   90.00
#
_symmetry.space_group_name_H-M   'P 1'
#
loop_
_entity.id
_entity.type
_entity.pdbx_description
1 polymer ?
#
loop_
_entity_poly.entity_id
_entity_poly.type
_entity_poly.pdbx_seq_one_letter_code
_entity_poly.pdbx_strand_id
1 'polypeptide(L)'
;MSSALFIESKFSEHVRKRTLSQKIEFGMTSLTFFTIILVAIISLVYLAHANRNATKGYALKNLELKRSQLITENEVWDMQIAQVKSLQALQNDPKIRIMVKAEQPLFVRGDTAIAAK
;
A
#
# COMPACT_ATOMS: atom_id res chain seq x y z
N MET A 1 1.33 102.17 -11.08
CA MET A 1 -0.02 101.59 -11.04
C MET A 1 -0.32 101.01 -12.42
N SER A 2 -0.92 99.83 -12.48
CA SER A 2 -1.22 99.04 -13.69
C SER A 2 -0.10 98.16 -14.25
N SER A 3 0.21 97.11 -13.49
CA SER A 3 0.72 95.83 -14.03
C SER A 3 0.06 94.69 -13.25
N ALA A 4 -1.26 94.79 -13.10
CA ALA A 4 -2.12 93.72 -12.62
C ALA A 4 -2.81 93.15 -13.85
N LEU A 5 -2.45 91.91 -14.22
CA LEU A 5 -3.22 90.93 -14.99
C LEU A 5 -2.24 90.00 -15.75
N PHE A 6 -1.34 89.29 -15.06
CA PHE A 6 -0.66 88.14 -15.69
C PHE A 6 -0.09 87.11 -14.70
N ILE A 7 -0.64 87.01 -13.49
CA ILE A 7 -0.25 85.96 -12.54
C ILE A 7 -1.50 85.35 -11.92
N GLU A 8 -2.34 84.78 -12.77
CA GLU A 8 -3.35 83.83 -12.33
C GLU A 8 -3.37 82.72 -13.38
N SER A 9 -3.18 81.47 -12.96
CA SER A 9 -3.27 80.20 -13.75
C SER A 9 -2.01 79.36 -13.97
N LYS A 10 -1.03 79.34 -13.06
CA LYS A 10 0.00 78.26 -13.09
C LYS A 10 0.26 77.56 -11.76
N PHE A 11 -0.81 77.15 -11.08
CA PHE A 11 -0.71 76.13 -10.04
C PHE A 11 -1.79 75.05 -10.20
N SER A 12 -1.74 74.33 -11.33
CA SER A 12 -2.19 72.95 -11.35
C SER A 12 -0.95 72.07 -11.40
N GLU A 13 -0.48 71.75 -10.20
CA GLU A 13 0.53 70.73 -9.97
C GLU A 13 -0.05 69.41 -10.49
N HIS A 14 0.25 69.09 -11.74
CA HIS A 14 -0.10 67.82 -12.33
C HIS A 14 0.74 66.76 -11.61
N VAL A 15 0.17 66.16 -10.57
CA VAL A 15 0.66 64.90 -10.01
C VAL A 15 0.46 63.84 -11.08
N ARG A 16 1.43 63.77 -11.98
CA ARG A 16 1.51 62.79 -13.05
C ARG A 16 1.72 61.44 -12.38
N LYS A 17 0.61 60.74 -12.10
CA LYS A 17 0.64 59.32 -11.74
C LYS A 17 1.26 58.59 -12.93
N ARG A 18 2.58 58.35 -12.87
CA ARG A 18 3.25 57.37 -13.72
C ARG A 18 2.70 56.02 -13.31
N THR A 19 1.61 55.60 -13.95
CA THR A 19 1.30 54.19 -14.06
C THR A 19 2.51 53.55 -14.72
N LEU A 20 3.36 52.92 -13.92
CA LEU A 20 4.24 51.87 -14.41
C LEU A 20 3.32 50.79 -14.96
N SER A 21 2.97 50.92 -16.24
CA SER A 21 2.55 49.80 -17.05
C SER A 21 3.80 48.94 -17.19
N GLN A 22 4.10 48.19 -16.14
CA GLN A 22 5.03 47.08 -16.19
C GLN A 22 4.34 46.03 -17.04
N LYS A 23 4.41 46.22 -18.37
CA LYS A 23 4.16 45.16 -19.33
C LYS A 23 5.20 44.11 -19.00
N ILE A 24 4.75 43.06 -18.30
CA ILE A 24 5.54 41.86 -18.12
C ILE A 24 5.57 41.22 -19.50
N GLU A 25 6.53 41.62 -20.32
CA GLU A 25 6.86 40.91 -21.54
C GLU A 25 7.49 39.60 -21.10
N PHE A 26 6.64 38.59 -20.92
CA PHE A 26 7.07 37.21 -20.80
C PHE A 26 7.80 36.85 -22.11
N GLY A 27 9.11 37.06 -22.12
CA GLY A 27 9.96 36.65 -23.21
C GLY A 27 9.90 35.13 -23.36
N MET A 28 10.01 34.65 -24.60
CA MET A 28 10.03 33.21 -24.91
C MET A 28 11.07 32.43 -24.10
N THR A 29 12.14 33.10 -23.67
CA THR A 29 13.19 32.57 -22.79
C THR A 29 12.72 32.30 -21.36
N SER A 30 11.89 33.16 -20.75
CA SER A 30 11.39 32.96 -19.38
C SER A 30 10.39 31.81 -19.32
N LEU A 31 9.56 31.65 -20.37
CA LEU A 31 8.66 30.51 -20.49
C LEU A 31 9.43 29.20 -20.60
N THR A 32 10.46 29.16 -21.45
CA THR A 32 11.30 27.96 -21.63
C THR A 32 11.99 27.58 -20.31
N PHE A 33 12.57 28.56 -19.61
CA PHE A 33 13.21 28.33 -18.31
C PHE A 33 12.23 27.78 -17.27
N PHE A 34 11.02 28.34 -17.20
CA PHE A 34 9.97 27.86 -16.29
C PHE A 34 9.56 26.41 -16.60
N THR A 35 9.42 26.06 -17.89
CA THR A 35 9.07 24.68 -18.29
C THR A 35 10.15 23.67 -17.88
N ILE A 36 11.43 24.02 -18.02
CA ILE A 36 12.54 23.15 -17.60
C ILE A 36 12.51 22.93 -16.08
N ILE A 37 12.28 24.00 -15.30
CA ILE A 37 12.14 23.92 -13.85
C ILE A 37 10.95 23.04 -13.47
N LEU A 38 9.81 23.22 -14.13
CA LEU A 38 8.61 22.42 -13.87
C LEU A 38 8.87 20.93 -14.10
N VAL A 39 9.51 20.59 -15.22
CA VAL A 39 9.89 19.20 -15.54
C VAL A 39 10.88 18.64 -14.50
N ALA A 40 11.87 19.44 -14.08
CA ALA A 40 12.82 19.02 -13.05
C ALA A 40 12.14 18.74 -11.71
N ILE A 41 11.20 19.59 -11.29
CA ILE A 41 10.42 19.38 -10.05
C ILE A 41 9.57 18.12 -10.16
N ILE A 42 8.86 17.93 -11.29
CA ILE A 42 8.05 16.72 -11.51
C ILE A 42 8.92 15.46 -11.47
N SER A 43 10.11 15.51 -12.06
CA SER A 43 11.07 14.40 -12.04
C SER A 43 11.52 14.04 -10.62
N LEU A 44 11.85 15.04 -9.80
CA LEU A 44 12.21 14.84 -8.39
C LEU A 44 11.04 14.27 -7.57
N VAL A 45 9.83 14.79 -7.77
CA VAL A 45 8.62 14.28 -7.11
C VAL A 45 8.35 12.83 -7.53
N TYR A 46 8.48 12.52 -8.82
CA TYR A 46 8.30 11.17 -9.33
C TYR A 46 9.32 10.19 -8.73
N LEU A 47 10.59 10.60 -8.64
CA LEU A 47 11.64 9.79 -8.01
C LEU A 47 11.36 9.55 -6.52
N ALA A 48 10.91 10.58 -5.79
CA ALA A 48 10.50 10.43 -4.39
C ALA A 48 9.29 9.50 -4.24
N HIS A 49 8.32 9.57 -5.15
CA HIS A 49 7.18 8.65 -5.20
C HIS A 49 7.61 7.21 -5.53
N ALA A 50 8.52 7.03 -6.49
CA ALA A 50 9.05 5.72 -6.84
C ALA A 50 9.80 5.08 -5.66
N ASN A 51 10.64 5.85 -4.97
CA ASN A 51 11.35 5.40 -3.76
C ASN A 51 10.38 5.09 -2.60
N ARG A 52 9.32 5.89 -2.44
CA ARG A 52 8.27 5.65 -1.43
C ARG A 52 7.43 4.42 -1.77
N ASN A 53 7.15 4.17 -3.04
CA ASN A 53 6.42 3.00 -3.50
C ASN A 53 7.26 1.72 -3.37
N ALA A 54 8.56 1.79 -3.65
CA ALA A 54 9.47 0.67 -3.42
C ALA A 54 9.53 0.30 -1.92
N THR A 55 9.70 1.29 -1.03
CA THR A 55 9.71 1.06 0.43
C THR A 55 8.36 0.58 0.98
N LYS A 56 7.24 1.11 0.49
CA LYS A 56 5.90 0.60 0.83
C LYS A 56 5.66 -0.82 0.29
N GLY A 57 6.19 -1.15 -0.88
CA GLY A 57 6.12 -2.48 -1.46
C GLY A 57 6.83 -3.52 -0.60
N TYR A 58 8.00 -3.18 -0.02
CA TYR A 58 8.69 -4.06 0.93
C TYR A 58 7.88 -4.26 2.22
N ALA A 59 7.29 -3.19 2.77
CA ALA A 59 6.44 -3.31 3.95
C ALA A 59 5.20 -4.20 3.70
N LEU A 60 4.55 -4.02 2.55
CA LEU A 60 3.41 -4.86 2.13
C LEU A 60 3.83 -6.32 1.95
N LYS A 61 4.93 -6.57 1.24
CA LYS A 61 5.47 -7.93 1.04
C LYS A 61 5.81 -8.63 2.36
N ASN A 62 6.40 -7.90 3.32
CA ASN A 62 6.67 -8.46 4.64
C ASN A 62 5.39 -8.83 5.38
N LEU A 63 4.34 -8.00 5.27
CA LEU A 63 3.03 -8.28 5.86
C LEU A 63 2.38 -9.52 5.22
N GLU A 64 2.47 -9.66 3.90
CA GLU A 64 1.97 -10.83 3.16
C GLU A 64 2.70 -12.11 3.56
N LEU A 65 4.02 -12.06 3.66
CA LEU A 65 4.82 -13.19 4.16
C LEU A 65 4.42 -13.57 5.57
N LYS A 66 4.24 -12.60 6.46
CA LYS A 66 3.82 -12.88 7.84
C LYS A 66 2.42 -13.48 7.90
N ARG A 67 1.50 -12.99 7.06
CA ARG A 67 0.16 -13.56 6.92
C ARG A 67 0.22 -15.03 6.46
N SER A 68 1.02 -15.33 5.45
CA SER A 68 1.19 -16.70 4.95
C SER A 68 1.74 -17.65 6.02
N GLN A 69 2.71 -17.18 6.82
CA GLN A 69 3.25 -17.95 7.94
C GLN A 69 2.19 -18.26 8.99
N LEU A 70 1.42 -17.25 9.41
CA LEU A 70 0.36 -17.43 10.41
C LEU A 70 -0.75 -18.38 9.96
N ILE A 71 -1.11 -18.36 8.66
CA ILE A 71 -2.08 -19.31 8.10
C ILE A 71 -1.53 -20.73 8.17
N THR A 72 -0.28 -20.93 7.76
CA THR A 72 0.37 -22.25 7.81
C THR A 72 0.44 -22.78 9.24
N GLU A 73 0.82 -21.92 10.19
CA GLU A 73 0.83 -22.29 11.61
C GLU A 73 -0.57 -22.70 12.09
N ASN A 74 -1.60 -21.92 11.73
CA ASN A 74 -2.97 -22.22 12.11
C ASN A 74 -3.46 -23.57 11.56
N GLU A 75 -3.17 -23.88 10.29
CA GLU A 75 -3.49 -25.17 9.67
C GLU A 75 -2.80 -26.34 10.40
N VAL A 76 -1.55 -26.15 10.83
CA VAL A 76 -0.83 -27.15 11.64
C VAL A 76 -1.50 -27.36 12.99
N TRP A 77 -1.91 -26.30 13.67
CA TRP A 77 -2.65 -26.40 14.93
C TRP A 77 -3.99 -27.12 14.76
N ASP A 78 -4.73 -26.80 13.71
CA ASP A 78 -6.01 -27.45 13.40
C ASP A 78 -5.85 -28.94 13.13
N MET A 79 -4.80 -29.33 12.41
CA MET A 79 -4.45 -30.75 12.21
C MET A 79 -4.16 -31.46 13.55
N GLN A 80 -3.38 -30.84 14.43
CA GLN A 80 -3.07 -31.41 15.74
C GLN A 80 -4.32 -31.55 16.60
N ILE A 81 -5.20 -30.54 16.60
CA ILE A 81 -6.49 -30.59 17.30
C ILE A 81 -7.35 -31.73 16.76
N ALA A 82 -7.44 -31.88 15.43
CA ALA A 82 -8.19 -32.95 14.80
C ALA A 82 -7.63 -34.33 15.17
N GLN A 83 -6.30 -34.48 15.21
CA GLN A 83 -5.64 -35.71 15.64
C GLN A 83 -6.00 -36.06 17.08
N VAL A 84 -5.87 -35.10 18.01
CA VAL A 84 -6.23 -35.31 19.42
C VAL A 84 -7.70 -35.65 19.58
N LYS A 85 -8.60 -34.92 18.89
CA LYS A 85 -10.04 -35.20 18.91
C LYS A 85 -10.35 -36.60 18.37
N SER A 86 -9.70 -37.02 17.28
CA SER A 86 -9.89 -38.36 16.71
C SER A 86 -9.44 -39.45 17.67
N LEU A 87 -8.30 -39.28 18.33
CA LEU A 87 -7.78 -40.22 19.33
C LEU A 87 -8.71 -40.29 20.55
N GLN A 88 -9.18 -39.14 21.05
CA GLN A 88 -10.15 -39.10 22.14
C GLN A 88 -11.48 -39.78 21.75
N ALA A 89 -11.95 -39.57 20.53
CA ALA A 89 -13.16 -40.23 20.03
C ALA A 89 -12.97 -41.76 19.99
N LEU A 90 -11.82 -42.24 19.52
CA LEU A 90 -11.50 -43.67 19.48
C LEU A 90 -11.35 -44.27 20.89
N GLN A 91 -10.68 -43.58 21.81
CA GLN A 91 -10.51 -44.05 23.20
C GLN A 91 -11.82 -44.12 23.99
N ASN A 92 -12.79 -43.28 23.65
CA ASN A 92 -14.09 -43.25 24.29
C ASN A 92 -15.11 -44.18 23.63
N ASP A 93 -14.79 -44.78 22.48
CA ASP A 93 -15.66 -45.78 21.85
C ASP A 93 -15.72 -47.06 22.72
N PRO A 94 -16.91 -47.49 23.17
CA PRO A 94 -17.08 -48.70 23.98
C PRO A 94 -16.52 -49.96 23.31
N LYS A 95 -16.57 -50.04 21.97
CA LYS A 95 -16.05 -51.18 21.20
C LYS A 95 -14.52 -51.24 21.22
N ILE A 96 -13.86 -50.10 21.24
CA ILE A 96 -12.38 -50.03 21.26
C ILE A 96 -11.86 -50.30 22.67
N ARG A 97 -12.57 -49.86 23.73
CA ARG A 97 -12.18 -50.13 25.13
C ARG A 97 -12.10 -51.62 25.47
N ILE A 98 -12.87 -52.46 24.79
CA ILE A 98 -12.88 -53.91 24.97
C ILE A 98 -11.93 -54.65 24.02
N MET A 99 -11.25 -53.94 23.10
CA MET A 99 -10.27 -54.55 22.20
C MET A 99 -9.01 -54.93 22.97
N VAL A 100 -8.52 -56.15 22.70
CA VAL A 100 -7.26 -56.68 23.22
C VAL A 100 -6.28 -56.88 22.08
N LYS A 101 -4.98 -56.78 22.39
CA LYS A 101 -3.92 -56.98 21.40
C LYS A 101 -3.98 -58.41 20.85
N ALA A 102 -4.05 -58.55 19.53
CA ALA A 102 -3.97 -59.86 18.88
C ALA A 102 -2.51 -60.37 18.92
N GLU A 103 -2.30 -61.59 19.44
CA GLU A 103 -0.96 -62.19 19.51
C GLU A 103 -0.46 -62.66 18.14
N GLN A 104 -1.37 -63.03 17.23
CA GLN A 104 -1.04 -63.45 15.85
C GLN A 104 -2.03 -62.85 14.85
N PRO A 105 -1.74 -61.65 14.28
CA PRO A 105 -2.61 -61.04 13.30
C PRO A 105 -2.54 -61.82 11.97
N LEU A 106 -3.69 -62.34 11.52
CA LEU A 106 -3.83 -62.94 10.20
C LEU A 106 -4.17 -61.85 9.18
N PHE A 107 -3.25 -61.59 8.24
CA PHE A 107 -3.46 -60.62 7.18
C PHE A 107 -4.14 -61.30 5.99
N VAL A 108 -5.30 -60.81 5.58
CA VAL A 108 -6.03 -61.29 4.41
C VAL A 108 -5.80 -60.31 3.26
N ARG A 109 -5.49 -60.84 2.07
CA ARG A 109 -5.30 -60.04 0.86
C ARG A 109 -6.67 -59.54 0.39
N GLY A 110 -6.77 -58.26 0.03
CA GLY A 110 -8.04 -57.55 -0.22
C GLY A 110 -8.97 -58.17 -1.28
N ASP A 111 -8.45 -59.09 -2.09
CA ASP A 111 -9.17 -59.76 -3.16
C ASP A 111 -9.91 -61.03 -2.69
N THR A 112 -9.79 -61.40 -1.41
CA THR A 112 -10.35 -62.64 -0.86
C THR A 112 -11.69 -62.38 -0.20
N ALA A 113 -12.76 -63.04 -0.66
CA ALA A 113 -14.08 -62.94 -0.06
C ALA A 113 -14.09 -63.53 1.36
N ILE A 114 -14.28 -62.69 2.37
CA ILE A 114 -14.22 -63.05 3.80
C ILE A 114 -15.56 -63.54 4.39
N ALA A 115 -16.62 -63.61 3.57
CA ALA A 115 -17.94 -64.08 3.97
C ALA A 115 -18.18 -65.49 3.39
N ALA A 116 -17.53 -66.50 3.95
CA ALA A 116 -17.82 -67.89 3.65
C ALA A 116 -17.59 -68.78 4.89
N LYS A 117 -18.35 -68.52 5.96
CA LYS A 117 -18.77 -69.55 6.92
C LYS A 117 -19.90 -69.05 7.80
#